data_AF-A0A2K2TZ67-F1
#
_entry.id   AF-A0A2K2TZ67-F1
#
_cell.length_a   1.000
_cell.length_b   1.000
_cell.length_c   1.000
_cell.angle_alpha   90.00
_cell.angle_beta   90.00
_cell.angle_gamma   90.00
#
_symmetry.space_group_name_H-M   'P 1'
#
loop_
_entity.id
_entity.type
_entity.pdbx_description
1 polymer ?
#
loop_
_entity_poly.entity_id
_entity_poly.type
_entity_poly.pdbx_seq_one_letter_code
_entity_poly.pdbx_strand_id
1 'polypeptide(L)'
;MEEIIVKNKFLVGILSVCVLSLAIGCSSGTEVKVQTEEGSETAALSEQNREDDVEKPDYYGELIAAVKECISKGEIMVPENYDFSDVMLTSGYYSGGTRGYLIEDIDGDGVDELIFGENGSEPDGTQGGIIYDIYTISDGELVHVLNGWVRNRYYLCENGMIANEGSSGAGNSNYSYFTFDGSKIHLVESVICDGMKDAENPWFYSTESEDDAENAEPVSEERADEIRGKYKYEYPVFVPFGEER
;
A
#
# COMPACT_ATOMS: atom_id res chain seq x y z
N MET A 1 -44.60 -0.23 -23.99
CA MET A 1 -44.74 -0.45 -25.44
C MET A 1 -43.35 -0.25 -26.02
N GLU A 2 -42.62 -1.22 -26.54
CA GLU A 2 -42.90 -2.59 -26.98
C GLU A 2 -41.75 -3.51 -26.58
N GLU A 3 -42.02 -4.79 -26.76
CA GLU A 3 -41.39 -5.99 -26.23
C GLU A 3 -40.78 -6.79 -27.41
N ILE A 4 -39.97 -7.81 -27.11
CA ILE A 4 -39.61 -8.99 -27.96
C ILE A 4 -38.56 -8.67 -29.08
N ILE A 5 -37.53 -9.46 -29.44
CA ILE A 5 -37.35 -10.93 -29.49
C ILE A 5 -35.87 -11.38 -29.40
N VAL A 6 -35.69 -12.38 -28.55
CA VAL A 6 -34.70 -13.49 -28.45
C VAL A 6 -34.06 -13.99 -29.76
N LYS A 7 -32.78 -14.41 -29.69
CA LYS A 7 -32.32 -15.64 -30.38
C LYS A 7 -31.17 -16.35 -29.65
N ASN A 8 -31.54 -17.50 -29.11
CA ASN A 8 -30.78 -18.55 -28.46
C ASN A 8 -30.09 -19.48 -29.50
N LYS A 9 -28.84 -19.92 -29.28
CA LYS A 9 -28.26 -21.20 -29.77
C LYS A 9 -27.10 -21.61 -28.84
N PHE A 10 -27.35 -22.59 -27.96
CA PHE A 10 -26.87 -23.99 -28.03
C PHE A 10 -25.34 -24.19 -28.04
N LEU A 11 -24.81 -24.78 -26.95
CA LEU A 11 -23.95 -25.96 -27.05
C LEU A 11 -24.10 -26.84 -25.79
N VAL A 12 -24.07 -28.16 -26.03
CA VAL A 12 -24.39 -29.28 -25.13
C VAL A 12 -23.15 -30.19 -25.00
N GLY A 13 -22.99 -30.84 -23.84
CA GLY A 13 -22.19 -32.08 -23.62
C GLY A 13 -21.52 -32.07 -22.24
N ILE A 14 -22.06 -32.63 -21.15
CA ILE A 14 -22.36 -34.03 -20.72
C ILE A 14 -21.14 -34.93 -20.48
N LEU A 15 -20.97 -35.36 -19.21
CA LEU A 15 -20.73 -36.72 -18.63
C LEU A 15 -19.89 -36.53 -17.34
N SER A 16 -20.33 -36.66 -16.08
CA SER A 16 -21.10 -37.70 -15.36
C SER A 16 -20.56 -39.12 -15.51
N VAL A 17 -19.86 -39.64 -14.50
CA VAL A 17 -20.20 -40.88 -13.79
C VAL A 17 -19.61 -40.85 -12.36
N CYS A 18 -20.49 -40.81 -11.35
CA CYS A 18 -20.19 -41.26 -9.99
C CYS A 18 -20.42 -42.78 -9.92
N VAL A 19 -19.49 -43.54 -9.33
CA VAL A 19 -19.75 -44.93 -8.94
C VAL A 19 -19.45 -45.09 -7.44
N LEU A 20 -20.52 -45.23 -6.66
CA LEU A 20 -20.52 -45.87 -5.36
C LEU A 20 -21.58 -46.97 -5.42
N SER A 21 -21.24 -48.21 -5.08
CA SER A 21 -21.98 -49.05 -4.10
C SER A 21 -21.47 -50.50 -4.05
N LEU A 22 -21.34 -50.94 -2.80
CA LEU A 22 -21.08 -52.26 -2.22
C LEU A 22 -21.93 -53.42 -2.79
N ALA A 23 -21.41 -54.66 -2.73
CA ALA A 23 -21.87 -55.70 -1.77
C ALA A 23 -21.45 -57.16 -2.12
N ILE A 24 -20.84 -57.81 -1.12
CA ILE A 24 -21.06 -59.19 -0.59
C ILE A 24 -20.67 -60.43 -1.42
N GLY A 25 -19.83 -61.28 -0.82
CA GLY A 25 -19.73 -62.71 -1.11
C GLY A 25 -18.85 -63.48 -0.10
N CYS A 26 -19.48 -64.18 0.85
CA CYS A 26 -18.85 -65.10 1.81
C CYS A 26 -18.31 -66.40 1.15
N SER A 27 -17.22 -66.99 1.67
CA SER A 27 -17.14 -68.44 1.94
C SER A 27 -15.89 -68.87 2.72
N SER A 28 -16.13 -69.48 3.89
CA SER A 28 -15.46 -70.66 4.52
C SER A 28 -13.92 -70.78 4.63
N GLY A 29 -13.42 -70.59 5.86
CA GLY A 29 -12.79 -71.62 6.72
C GLY A 29 -11.47 -72.32 6.32
N THR A 30 -10.42 -72.19 7.16
CA THR A 30 -9.75 -73.28 7.94
C THR A 30 -8.45 -72.74 8.57
N GLU A 31 -8.27 -72.97 9.87
CA GLU A 31 -7.05 -72.67 10.66
C GLU A 31 -5.92 -73.68 10.39
N VAL A 32 -4.64 -73.27 10.34
CA VAL A 32 -3.48 -73.94 10.98
C VAL A 32 -2.37 -72.90 11.28
N LYS A 33 -1.59 -73.22 12.31
CA LYS A 33 -0.76 -72.43 13.23
C LYS A 33 0.74 -72.47 12.87
N VAL A 34 1.53 -71.52 13.41
CA VAL A 34 2.94 -71.65 13.95
C VAL A 34 4.07 -70.85 13.26
N GLN A 35 4.56 -69.87 14.05
CA GLN A 35 5.94 -69.37 14.33
C GLN A 35 6.76 -68.49 13.35
N THR A 36 6.95 -67.25 13.84
CA THR A 36 8.18 -66.43 13.96
C THR A 36 9.25 -66.45 12.86
N GLU A 37 9.45 -65.29 12.24
CA GLU A 37 10.78 -64.68 12.04
C GLU A 37 10.70 -63.16 12.33
N GLU A 38 11.71 -62.67 13.04
CA GLU A 38 11.96 -61.26 13.31
C GLU A 38 12.32 -60.51 12.03
N GLY A 39 11.83 -59.29 11.87
CA GLY A 39 12.14 -58.42 10.74
C GLY A 39 11.70 -57.00 11.00
N SER A 40 12.56 -56.26 11.69
CA SER A 40 12.56 -54.80 11.83
C SER A 40 12.17 -54.09 10.53
N GLU A 41 11.17 -53.22 10.59
CA GLU A 41 11.14 -51.99 9.78
C GLU A 41 10.24 -50.94 10.46
N THR A 42 10.90 -50.20 11.35
CA THR A 42 10.78 -48.76 11.58
C THR A 42 9.48 -48.07 11.21
N ALA A 43 8.81 -47.59 12.26
CA ALA A 43 7.79 -46.55 12.24
C ALA A 43 8.20 -45.38 11.33
N ALA A 44 7.44 -45.18 10.26
CA ALA A 44 7.39 -43.90 9.57
C ALA A 44 6.67 -42.89 10.48
N LEU A 45 7.47 -42.21 11.31
CA LEU A 45 7.07 -40.96 11.94
C LEU A 45 6.75 -39.98 10.80
N SER A 46 5.48 -39.58 10.72
CA SER A 46 5.10 -38.40 9.96
C SER A 46 5.80 -37.20 10.61
N GLU A 47 6.87 -36.72 9.97
CA GLU A 47 7.37 -35.37 10.21
C GLU A 47 6.28 -34.39 9.76
N GLN A 48 5.36 -34.10 10.69
CA GLN A 48 4.68 -32.81 10.65
C GLN A 48 5.78 -31.76 10.75
N ASN A 49 6.01 -31.04 9.64
CA ASN A 49 6.57 -29.71 9.69
C ASN A 49 5.75 -28.90 10.69
N ARG A 50 6.23 -28.85 11.94
CA ARG A 50 5.95 -27.74 12.82
C ARG A 50 6.77 -26.61 12.24
N GLU A 51 6.17 -25.85 11.34
CA GLU A 51 6.53 -24.44 11.22
C GLU A 51 6.45 -23.91 12.63
N ASP A 52 7.62 -23.58 13.19
CA ASP A 52 7.73 -23.02 14.52
C ASP A 52 6.74 -21.84 14.60
N ASP A 53 5.96 -21.82 15.68
CA ASP A 53 5.00 -20.76 16.05
C ASP A 53 5.82 -19.50 16.44
N VAL A 54 6.67 -19.03 15.54
CA VAL A 54 7.44 -17.81 15.68
C VAL A 54 6.40 -16.69 15.72
N GLU A 55 6.22 -16.14 16.91
CA GLU A 55 5.41 -14.94 17.12
C GLU A 55 5.89 -13.88 16.13
N LYS A 56 5.04 -13.57 15.14
CA LYS A 56 5.37 -12.57 14.13
C LYS A 56 5.49 -11.22 14.83
N PRO A 57 6.53 -10.43 14.53
CA PRO A 57 6.66 -9.08 15.10
C PRO A 57 5.41 -8.24 14.80
N ASP A 58 4.96 -7.45 15.78
CA ASP A 58 3.95 -6.40 15.56
C ASP A 58 4.63 -5.17 14.97
N TYR A 59 5.02 -5.28 13.69
CA TYR A 59 5.80 -4.26 13.00
C TYR A 59 5.16 -2.87 13.08
N TYR A 60 3.85 -2.78 12.83
CA TYR A 60 3.12 -1.51 12.87
C TYR A 60 3.00 -0.96 14.28
N GLY A 61 2.69 -1.80 15.27
CA GLY A 61 2.62 -1.38 16.67
C GLY A 61 3.94 -0.82 17.17
N GLU A 62 5.06 -1.42 16.80
CA GLU A 62 6.41 -0.95 17.15
C GLU A 62 6.73 0.43 16.54
N LEU A 63 6.45 0.63 15.24
CA LEU A 63 6.65 1.93 14.58
C LEU A 63 5.74 3.02 15.18
N ILE A 64 4.47 2.71 15.41
CA ILE A 64 3.52 3.65 16.04
C ILE A 64 4.01 4.05 17.43
N ALA A 65 4.49 3.08 18.23
CA ALA A 65 5.03 3.35 19.56
C ALA A 65 6.30 4.23 19.50
N ALA A 66 7.18 3.96 18.53
CA ALA A 66 8.40 4.72 18.30
C ALA A 66 8.10 6.20 17.98
N VAL A 67 7.22 6.47 17.02
CA VAL A 67 6.83 7.84 16.65
C VAL A 67 6.18 8.56 17.84
N LYS A 68 5.27 7.89 18.55
CA LYS A 68 4.65 8.44 19.77
C LYS A 68 5.68 8.82 20.82
N GLU A 69 6.67 7.96 21.06
CA GLU A 69 7.73 8.23 22.02
C GLU A 69 8.55 9.46 21.60
N CYS A 70 8.99 9.53 20.34
CA CYS A 70 9.74 10.65 19.81
C CYS A 70 8.98 11.98 19.92
N ILE A 71 7.70 12.01 19.51
CA ILE A 71 6.83 13.19 19.63
C ILE A 71 6.68 13.58 21.10
N SER A 72 6.43 12.64 22.01
CA SER A 72 6.22 12.93 23.44
C SER A 72 7.44 13.52 24.14
N LYS A 73 8.64 13.17 23.67
CA LYS A 73 9.93 13.67 24.16
C LYS A 73 10.33 15.00 23.51
N GLY A 74 9.65 15.39 22.42
CA GLY A 74 10.03 16.56 21.63
C GLY A 74 11.33 16.34 20.86
N GLU A 75 11.57 15.10 20.40
CA GLU A 75 12.71 14.82 19.52
C GLU A 75 12.53 15.56 18.19
N ILE A 76 13.65 16.03 17.63
CA ILE A 76 13.68 16.78 16.36
C ILE A 76 14.47 16.04 15.28
N MET A 77 14.98 14.85 15.60
CA MET A 77 15.71 13.96 14.70
C MET A 77 15.27 12.53 14.98
N VAL A 78 15.14 11.73 13.93
CA VAL A 78 14.77 10.32 14.06
C VAL A 78 15.97 9.53 14.62
N PRO A 79 15.80 8.76 15.72
CA PRO A 79 16.83 7.86 16.22
C PRO A 79 17.28 6.84 15.16
N GLU A 80 18.57 6.48 15.15
CA GLU A 80 19.17 5.57 14.14
C GLU A 80 18.49 4.20 14.02
N ASN A 81 17.76 3.77 15.04
CA ASN A 81 17.08 2.48 15.10
C ASN A 81 15.63 2.51 14.62
N TYR A 82 15.13 3.65 14.16
CA TYR A 82 13.78 3.80 13.64
C TYR A 82 13.81 4.21 12.16
N ASP A 83 12.80 3.77 11.42
CA ASP A 83 12.67 3.97 9.99
C ASP A 83 11.36 4.70 9.68
N PHE A 84 11.35 6.02 9.92
CA PHE A 84 10.28 6.94 9.52
C PHE A 84 10.88 8.29 9.15
N SER A 85 10.16 9.07 8.36
CA SER A 85 10.63 10.35 7.83
C SER A 85 10.92 11.38 8.94
N ASP A 86 11.98 12.18 8.76
CA ASP A 86 12.29 13.31 9.65
C ASP A 86 11.16 14.36 9.68
N VAL A 87 10.36 14.43 8.60
CA VAL A 87 9.22 15.34 8.52
C VAL A 87 8.16 15.04 9.58
N MET A 88 8.05 13.77 10.01
CA MET A 88 7.17 13.34 11.10
C MET A 88 7.47 14.07 12.43
N LEU A 89 8.73 14.43 12.67
CA LEU A 89 9.18 15.08 13.91
C LEU A 89 9.32 16.61 13.80
N THR A 90 9.26 17.17 12.60
CA THR A 90 9.38 18.63 12.41
C THR A 90 8.04 19.31 12.62
N SER A 91 7.78 19.79 13.85
CA SER A 91 6.54 20.48 14.16
C SER A 91 6.40 21.81 13.41
N GLY A 92 5.19 22.09 12.94
CA GLY A 92 4.77 23.44 12.52
C GLY A 92 5.26 23.91 11.14
N TYR A 93 5.84 23.06 10.30
CA TYR A 93 6.24 23.49 8.94
C TYR A 93 5.03 23.74 8.02
N TYR A 94 4.01 22.88 8.06
CA TYR A 94 2.88 22.97 7.14
C TYR A 94 1.61 23.56 7.74
N SER A 95 1.23 23.18 8.97
CA SER A 95 -0.13 23.52 9.42
C SER A 95 -0.35 23.61 10.92
N GLY A 96 0.63 23.25 11.76
CA GLY A 96 0.34 23.00 13.18
C GLY A 96 -0.81 21.99 13.34
N GLY A 97 -0.92 21.06 12.39
CA GLY A 97 -1.95 20.04 12.36
C GLY A 97 -1.71 18.97 13.41
N THR A 98 -2.64 18.01 13.50
CA THR A 98 -2.51 16.88 14.41
C THR A 98 -1.87 15.71 13.67
N ARG A 99 -0.70 15.28 14.13
CA ARG A 99 0.00 14.11 13.59
C ARG A 99 -0.64 12.82 14.07
N GLY A 100 -0.72 11.85 13.18
CA GLY A 100 -1.35 10.57 13.46
C GLY A 100 -1.00 9.48 12.48
N TYR A 101 -1.73 8.38 12.61
CA TYR A 101 -1.58 7.20 11.77
C TYR A 101 -2.93 6.68 11.29
N LEU A 102 -2.93 5.96 10.18
CA LEU A 102 -4.06 5.20 9.63
C LEU A 102 -3.56 3.79 9.29
N ILE A 103 -4.41 2.79 9.50
CA ILE A 103 -4.18 1.42 9.05
C ILE A 103 -5.37 1.04 8.17
N GLU A 104 -5.13 0.88 6.87
CA GLU A 104 -6.16 0.62 5.87
C GLU A 104 -5.53 0.05 4.60
N ASP A 105 -6.17 -0.95 3.99
CA ASP A 105 -5.89 -1.48 2.65
C ASP A 105 -6.20 -0.42 1.57
N ILE A 106 -5.17 0.29 1.09
CA ILE A 106 -5.33 1.42 0.17
C ILE A 106 -5.22 1.03 -1.30
N ASP A 107 -4.62 -0.11 -1.64
CA ASP A 107 -4.51 -0.59 -3.02
C ASP A 107 -5.48 -1.74 -3.37
N GLY A 108 -6.15 -2.29 -2.36
CA GLY A 108 -7.16 -3.34 -2.51
C GLY A 108 -6.58 -4.74 -2.65
N ASP A 109 -5.33 -4.98 -2.26
CA ASP A 109 -4.68 -6.29 -2.34
C ASP A 109 -5.04 -7.23 -1.17
N GLY A 110 -5.71 -6.69 -0.13
CA GLY A 110 -6.13 -7.41 1.06
C GLY A 110 -5.13 -7.38 2.23
N VAL A 111 -4.05 -6.61 2.11
CA VAL A 111 -3.10 -6.27 3.17
C VAL A 111 -3.35 -4.82 3.58
N ASP A 112 -3.44 -4.56 4.89
CA ASP A 112 -3.55 -3.17 5.35
C ASP A 112 -2.18 -2.48 5.32
N GLU A 113 -2.12 -1.26 4.79
CA GLU A 113 -0.96 -0.38 4.90
C GLU A 113 -0.98 0.41 6.20
N LEU A 114 0.20 0.67 6.77
CA LEU A 114 0.37 1.70 7.79
C LEU A 114 0.75 3.02 7.12
N ILE A 115 -0.01 4.06 7.42
CA ILE A 115 0.20 5.42 6.89
C ILE A 115 0.47 6.35 8.06
N PHE A 116 1.56 7.10 7.99
CA PHE A 116 1.82 8.22 8.88
C PHE A 116 1.55 9.54 8.18
N GLY A 117 0.94 10.46 8.91
CA GLY A 117 0.51 11.71 8.32
C GLY A 117 0.05 12.76 9.31
N GLU A 118 -0.51 13.82 8.75
CA GLU A 118 -1.02 14.98 9.48
C GLU A 118 -2.38 15.40 8.94
N ASN A 119 -3.33 15.60 9.85
CA ASN A 119 -4.54 16.35 9.54
C ASN A 119 -4.29 17.83 9.85
N GLY A 120 -4.33 18.68 8.82
CA GLY A 120 -4.25 20.13 8.96
C GLY A 120 -5.33 20.71 9.89
N SER A 121 -5.04 21.90 10.40
CA SER A 121 -5.89 22.61 11.36
C SER A 121 -7.04 23.39 10.72
N GLU A 122 -7.05 23.52 9.39
CA GLU A 122 -8.05 24.29 8.65
C GLU A 122 -9.37 23.51 8.45
N PRO A 123 -10.54 24.12 8.71
CA PRO A 123 -11.85 23.45 8.63
C PRO A 123 -12.27 22.98 7.23
N ASP A 124 -11.65 23.51 6.18
CA ASP A 124 -12.04 23.27 4.78
C ASP A 124 -11.32 22.09 4.12
N GLY A 125 -10.42 21.42 4.86
CA GLY A 125 -9.72 20.21 4.41
C GLY A 125 -8.60 20.45 3.42
N THR A 126 -8.32 21.70 3.02
CA THR A 126 -7.31 22.03 1.98
C THR A 126 -5.85 21.75 2.40
N GLN A 127 -5.64 21.38 3.66
CA GLN A 127 -4.35 20.95 4.22
C GLN A 127 -4.50 19.68 5.09
N GLY A 128 -5.62 18.98 4.98
CA GLY A 128 -5.88 17.72 5.69
C GLY A 128 -5.25 16.53 4.96
N GLY A 129 -4.98 15.43 5.68
CA GLY A 129 -4.65 14.16 5.04
C GLY A 129 -3.28 14.10 4.37
N ILE A 130 -2.32 14.91 4.83
CA ILE A 130 -0.94 14.85 4.31
C ILE A 130 -0.35 13.51 4.73
N ILE A 131 0.25 12.81 3.79
CA ILE A 131 0.99 11.56 3.99
C ILE A 131 2.49 11.87 4.05
N TYR A 132 3.13 11.37 5.10
CA TYR A 132 4.57 11.45 5.30
C TYR A 132 5.25 10.10 5.06
N ASP A 133 4.63 9.00 5.49
CA ASP A 133 5.19 7.68 5.32
C ASP A 133 4.09 6.67 4.95
N ILE A 134 4.43 5.68 4.13
CA ILE A 134 3.60 4.50 3.85
C ILE A 134 4.46 3.26 4.08
N TYR A 135 3.90 2.29 4.80
CA TYR A 135 4.47 0.97 5.00
C TYR A 135 3.47 -0.10 4.60
N THR A 136 3.97 -1.21 4.07
CA THR A 136 3.19 -2.43 3.86
C THR A 136 3.90 -3.62 4.50
N ILE A 137 3.22 -4.75 4.62
CA ILE A 137 3.83 -6.05 4.87
C ILE A 137 3.87 -6.85 3.57
N SER A 138 5.06 -7.04 3.01
CA SER A 138 5.28 -7.84 1.80
C SER A 138 6.14 -9.05 2.12
N ASP A 139 5.70 -10.24 1.71
CA ASP A 139 6.40 -11.51 1.97
C ASP A 139 6.73 -11.76 3.45
N GLY A 140 5.92 -11.20 4.36
CA GLY A 140 6.10 -11.33 5.81
C GLY A 140 7.09 -10.33 6.43
N GLU A 141 7.65 -9.42 5.63
CA GLU A 141 8.57 -8.37 6.06
C GLU A 141 7.95 -6.98 5.93
N LEU A 142 8.35 -6.08 6.82
CA LEU A 142 7.97 -4.67 6.76
C LEU A 142 8.72 -3.98 5.61
N VAL A 143 7.99 -3.30 4.73
CA VAL A 143 8.55 -2.49 3.65
C VAL A 143 8.17 -1.03 3.86
N HIS A 144 9.17 -0.16 3.96
CA HIS A 144 8.97 1.30 3.92
C HIS A 144 8.86 1.74 2.47
N VAL A 145 7.63 1.98 2.01
CA VAL A 145 7.28 2.23 0.60
C VAL A 145 7.58 3.67 0.22
N LEU A 146 7.17 4.60 1.07
CA LEU A 146 7.18 6.03 0.79
C LEU A 146 7.78 6.76 1.97
N ASN A 147 8.79 7.59 1.72
CA ASN A 147 9.48 8.40 2.70
C ASN A 147 9.39 9.89 2.30
N GLY A 148 8.62 10.65 3.06
CA GLY A 148 8.34 12.06 2.84
C GLY A 148 9.43 13.00 3.36
N TRP A 149 9.41 14.24 2.89
CA TRP A 149 10.34 15.26 3.38
C TRP A 149 9.74 16.66 3.29
N VAL A 150 10.37 17.60 3.99
CA VAL A 150 9.94 19.00 4.02
C VAL A 150 9.96 19.60 2.62
N ARG A 151 8.85 20.18 2.19
CA ARG A 151 8.52 20.68 0.83
C ARG A 151 8.08 19.62 -0.18
N ASN A 152 7.82 18.40 0.27
CA ASN A 152 7.37 17.30 -0.57
C ASN A 152 6.25 16.54 0.15
N ARG A 153 5.02 16.83 -0.24
CA ARG A 153 3.81 16.32 0.43
C ARG A 153 3.14 15.27 -0.42
N TYR A 154 2.67 14.22 0.22
CA TYR A 154 1.89 13.19 -0.45
C TYR A 154 0.44 13.20 0.00
N TYR A 155 -0.44 12.73 -0.87
CA TYR A 155 -1.87 12.62 -0.60
C TYR A 155 -2.41 11.36 -1.25
N LEU A 156 -3.41 10.77 -0.61
CA LEU A 156 -4.22 9.72 -1.24
C LEU A 156 -5.12 10.36 -2.29
N CYS A 157 -5.38 9.63 -3.37
CA CYS A 157 -6.37 9.95 -4.37
C CYS A 157 -7.37 8.79 -4.51
N GLU A 158 -8.52 9.08 -5.12
CA GLU A 158 -9.51 8.05 -5.46
C GLU A 158 -8.84 6.85 -6.15
N ASN A 159 -9.24 5.64 -5.75
CA ASN A 159 -8.74 4.35 -6.26
C ASN A 159 -7.28 4.02 -5.89
N GLY A 160 -6.80 4.45 -4.73
CA GLY A 160 -5.48 4.04 -4.21
C GLY A 160 -4.28 4.70 -4.88
N MET A 161 -4.51 5.71 -5.73
CA MET A 161 -3.42 6.47 -6.34
C MET A 161 -2.81 7.42 -5.32
N ILE A 162 -1.52 7.70 -5.49
CA ILE A 162 -0.80 8.67 -4.65
C ILE A 162 -0.49 9.92 -5.48
N ALA A 163 -0.79 11.09 -4.94
CA ALA A 163 -0.34 12.37 -5.47
C ALA A 163 0.84 12.89 -4.67
N ASN A 164 1.78 13.54 -5.33
CA ASN A 164 2.87 14.30 -4.75
C ASN A 164 2.81 15.75 -5.16
N GLU A 165 3.01 16.64 -4.20
CA GLU A 165 3.22 18.07 -4.42
C GLU A 165 4.57 18.48 -3.85
N GLY A 166 5.54 18.63 -4.75
CA GLY A 166 6.90 19.03 -4.42
C GLY A 166 7.18 20.50 -4.76
N SER A 167 8.08 21.10 -3.99
CA SER A 167 8.50 22.49 -4.20
C SER A 167 10.00 22.66 -4.00
N SER A 168 10.67 23.08 -5.07
CA SER A 168 12.12 23.35 -5.09
C SER A 168 12.44 24.85 -5.02
N GLY A 169 11.45 25.74 -5.19
CA GLY A 169 11.65 27.19 -5.09
C GLY A 169 10.37 28.00 -5.39
N ALA A 170 10.45 29.33 -5.31
CA ALA A 170 9.30 30.22 -5.53
C ALA A 170 8.67 30.14 -6.94
N GLY A 171 9.42 29.63 -7.92
CA GLY A 171 8.93 29.36 -9.28
C GLY A 171 9.14 27.91 -9.73
N ASN A 172 9.47 27.00 -8.80
CA ASN A 172 9.82 25.61 -9.11
C ASN A 172 8.99 24.65 -8.27
N SER A 173 8.15 23.84 -8.91
CA SER A 173 7.27 22.88 -8.24
C SER A 173 6.96 21.70 -9.16
N ASN A 174 6.58 20.56 -8.58
CA ASN A 174 6.13 19.40 -9.33
C ASN A 174 4.83 18.85 -8.73
N TYR A 175 4.02 18.25 -9.59
CA TYR A 175 2.78 17.57 -9.25
C TYR A 175 2.82 16.20 -9.91
N SER A 176 3.24 15.20 -9.14
CA SER A 176 3.50 13.84 -9.65
C SER A 176 2.42 12.89 -9.15
N TYR A 177 2.07 11.91 -9.98
CA TYR A 177 1.00 10.96 -9.66
C TYR A 177 1.51 9.54 -9.84
N PHE A 178 1.16 8.67 -8.89
CA PHE A 178 1.68 7.32 -8.81
C PHE A 178 0.55 6.32 -8.66
N THR A 179 0.79 5.14 -9.23
CA THR A 179 0.11 3.92 -8.79
C THR A 179 0.89 3.31 -7.64
N PHE A 180 0.21 2.53 -6.81
CA PHE A 180 0.79 1.78 -5.72
C PHE A 180 0.46 0.30 -5.94
N ASP A 181 1.47 -0.57 -5.79
CA ASP A 181 1.39 -2.02 -6.03
C ASP A 181 2.10 -2.75 -4.89
N GLY A 182 1.41 -2.89 -3.77
CA GLY A 182 1.83 -3.52 -2.52
C GLY A 182 3.07 -2.89 -1.89
N SER A 183 4.24 -3.10 -2.49
CA SER A 183 5.54 -2.69 -1.93
C SER A 183 6.19 -1.49 -2.61
N LYS A 184 5.62 -0.97 -3.71
CA LYS A 184 6.24 0.08 -4.53
C LYS A 184 5.23 1.05 -5.13
N ILE A 185 5.66 2.30 -5.26
CA ILE A 185 4.97 3.29 -6.07
C ILE A 185 5.59 3.36 -7.48
N HIS A 186 4.76 3.61 -8.48
CA HIS A 186 5.15 3.72 -9.88
C HIS A 186 4.64 5.03 -10.47
N LEU A 187 5.55 5.85 -10.98
CA LEU A 187 5.21 7.12 -11.64
C LEU A 187 4.27 6.85 -12.83
N VAL A 188 3.16 7.58 -12.86
CA VAL A 188 2.21 7.60 -13.97
C VAL A 188 2.51 8.82 -14.84
N GLU A 189 2.46 10.00 -14.24
CA GLU A 189 2.76 11.27 -14.91
C GLU A 189 3.13 12.36 -13.90
N SER A 190 3.86 13.36 -14.34
CA SER A 190 4.21 14.56 -13.58
C SER A 190 3.98 15.82 -14.41
N VAL A 191 3.51 16.86 -13.72
CA VAL A 191 3.47 18.24 -14.19
C VAL A 191 4.52 19.05 -13.44
N ILE A 192 5.48 19.58 -14.16
CA ILE A 192 6.62 20.33 -13.60
C ILE A 192 6.44 21.80 -13.96
N CYS A 193 6.64 22.68 -12.98
CA CYS A 193 6.74 24.12 -13.15
C CYS A 193 8.20 24.49 -12.92
N ASP A 194 8.87 25.05 -13.93
CA ASP A 194 10.23 25.59 -13.84
C ASP A 194 10.28 26.97 -14.52
N GLY A 195 10.00 28.00 -13.72
CA GLY A 195 10.08 29.39 -14.17
C GLY A 195 11.51 29.89 -14.41
N MET A 196 12.53 29.17 -13.95
CA MET A 196 13.92 29.50 -14.26
C MET A 196 14.29 29.03 -15.66
N LYS A 197 13.71 27.92 -16.11
CA LYS A 197 13.88 27.40 -17.48
C LYS A 197 13.15 28.24 -18.52
N ASP A 198 11.87 28.52 -18.31
CA ASP A 198 11.07 29.38 -19.18
C ASP A 198 10.06 30.18 -18.35
N ALA A 199 10.36 31.46 -18.12
CA ALA A 199 9.49 32.32 -17.31
C ALA A 199 8.14 32.63 -17.95
N GLU A 200 8.01 32.54 -19.28
CA GLU A 200 6.76 32.83 -20.00
C GLU A 200 5.92 31.57 -20.21
N ASN A 201 6.56 30.39 -20.31
CA ASN A 201 5.89 29.09 -20.47
C ASN A 201 6.51 28.05 -19.52
N PRO A 202 6.31 28.16 -18.19
CA PRO A 202 7.07 27.41 -17.19
C PRO A 202 6.62 25.95 -17.03
N TRP A 203 5.62 25.49 -17.78
CA TRP A 203 4.98 24.19 -17.54
C TRP A 203 5.52 23.11 -18.46
N PHE A 204 5.83 21.96 -17.87
CA PHE A 204 6.36 20.79 -18.54
C PHE A 204 5.64 19.53 -18.07
N TYR A 205 5.61 18.52 -18.94
CA TYR A 205 4.95 17.25 -18.74
C TYR A 205 5.92 16.09 -18.91
N SER A 206 5.85 15.09 -18.04
CA SER A 206 6.69 13.91 -18.12
C SER A 206 5.98 12.67 -17.62
N THR A 207 6.27 11.51 -18.21
CA THR A 207 5.93 10.17 -17.69
C THR A 207 7.15 9.43 -17.15
N GLU A 208 8.34 10.02 -17.27
CA GLU A 208 9.61 9.35 -17.01
C GLU A 208 10.32 9.89 -15.76
N SER A 209 9.98 11.11 -15.33
CA SER A 209 10.61 11.78 -14.20
C SER A 209 9.64 12.73 -13.51
N GLU A 210 9.77 12.83 -12.19
CA GLU A 210 8.96 13.69 -11.33
C GLU A 210 9.35 15.17 -11.42
N ASP A 211 10.64 15.46 -11.56
CA ASP A 211 11.21 16.82 -11.49
C ASP A 211 12.44 16.96 -12.41
N ASP A 212 12.20 16.81 -13.73
CA ASP A 212 13.20 17.03 -14.77
C ASP A 212 12.60 17.81 -15.94
N ALA A 213 12.52 19.14 -15.79
CA ALA A 213 12.07 20.03 -16.85
C ALA A 213 13.01 20.02 -18.08
N GLU A 214 14.24 19.51 -17.97
CA GLU A 214 15.18 19.47 -19.10
C GLU A 214 14.75 18.48 -20.17
N ASN A 215 14.29 17.31 -19.75
CA ASN A 215 13.89 16.22 -20.63
C ASN A 215 12.37 16.06 -20.78
N ALA A 216 11.59 16.95 -20.15
CA ALA A 216 10.12 16.95 -20.21
C ALA A 216 9.56 17.71 -21.43
N GLU A 217 8.33 17.40 -21.81
CA GLU A 217 7.57 18.05 -22.89
C GLU A 217 7.02 19.41 -22.41
N PRO A 218 7.32 20.55 -23.07
CA PRO A 218 6.68 21.82 -22.74
C PRO A 218 5.17 21.77 -23.02
N VAL A 219 4.36 22.21 -22.06
CA VAL A 219 2.90 22.24 -22.16
C VAL A 219 2.35 23.62 -21.79
N SER A 220 1.10 23.91 -22.16
CA SER A 220 0.43 25.12 -21.69
C SER A 220 0.01 24.98 -20.22
N GLU A 221 -0.22 26.11 -19.56
CA GLU A 221 -0.82 26.14 -18.21
C GLU A 221 -2.20 25.45 -18.19
N GLU A 222 -3.04 25.69 -19.20
CA GLU A 222 -4.34 25.02 -19.35
C GLU A 222 -4.18 23.49 -19.37
N ARG A 223 -3.18 22.98 -20.10
CA ARG A 223 -2.90 21.54 -20.15
C ARG A 223 -2.37 21.01 -18.82
N ALA A 224 -1.51 21.77 -18.15
CA ALA A 224 -1.03 21.44 -16.80
C ALA A 224 -2.21 21.34 -15.81
N ASP A 225 -3.13 22.29 -15.83
CA ASP A 225 -4.33 22.33 -14.99
C ASP A 225 -5.28 21.15 -15.29
N GLU A 226 -5.49 20.83 -16.57
CA GLU A 226 -6.28 19.66 -16.98
C GLU A 226 -5.71 18.37 -16.41
N ILE A 227 -4.39 18.19 -16.45
CA ILE A 227 -3.72 16.99 -15.92
C ILE A 227 -3.91 16.92 -14.41
N ARG A 228 -3.61 18.01 -13.69
CA ARG A 228 -3.77 18.04 -12.23
C ARG A 228 -5.23 17.80 -11.81
N GLY A 229 -6.19 18.34 -12.57
CA GLY A 229 -7.62 18.19 -12.32
C GLY A 229 -8.18 16.78 -12.54
N LYS A 230 -7.41 15.83 -13.12
CA LYS A 230 -7.83 14.42 -13.22
C LYS A 230 -7.88 13.72 -11.87
N TYR A 231 -7.05 14.14 -10.93
CA TYR A 231 -6.78 13.43 -9.69
C TYR A 231 -7.58 14.05 -8.55
N LYS A 232 -8.53 13.27 -8.03
CA LYS A 232 -9.35 13.70 -6.90
C LYS A 232 -8.71 13.21 -5.61
N TYR A 233 -8.28 14.17 -4.79
CA TYR A 233 -7.61 13.90 -3.53
C TYR A 233 -8.61 13.41 -2.49
N GLU A 234 -8.15 12.51 -1.65
CA GLU A 234 -8.84 12.03 -0.47
C GLU A 234 -8.13 12.55 0.78
N TYR A 235 -8.91 12.79 1.83
CA TYR A 235 -8.43 13.40 3.06
C TYR A 235 -8.73 12.47 4.24
N PRO A 236 -7.95 11.40 4.41
CA PRO A 236 -8.15 10.44 5.49
C PRO A 236 -8.04 11.11 6.86
N VAL A 237 -8.81 10.62 7.83
CA VAL A 237 -8.73 11.07 9.22
C VAL A 237 -7.79 10.13 9.97
N PHE A 238 -6.65 10.67 10.40
CA PHE A 238 -5.66 9.92 11.14
C PHE A 238 -6.05 9.78 12.62
N VAL A 239 -5.70 8.64 13.21
CA VAL A 239 -5.73 8.44 14.65
C VAL A 239 -4.58 9.24 15.27
N PRO A 240 -4.84 10.23 16.13
CA PRO A 240 -3.79 11.06 16.71
C PRO A 240 -2.77 10.26 17.52
N PHE A 241 -1.50 10.66 17.46
CA PHE A 241 -0.45 10.06 18.29
C PHE A 241 -0.60 10.43 19.78
N GLY A 242 -1.23 11.55 20.11
CA GLY A 242 -1.46 12.03 21.48
C GLY A 242 -1.42 13.56 21.56
N GLU A 243 -1.32 14.10 22.79
CA GLU A 243 -1.07 15.54 22.98
C GLU A 243 0.37 15.88 22.56
N GLU A 244 0.50 16.78 21.60
CA GLU A 244 1.78 17.33 21.16
C GLU A 244 2.19 18.48 22.10
N ARG A 245 3.46 18.53 22.52
CA ARG A 245 4.00 19.55 23.44
C ARG A 245 4.59 20.76 22.71
#